data_AF-A0A923Y1C4-F1
#
_entry.id   AF-A0A923Y1C4-F1
#
_cell.length_a   1.000
_cell.length_b   1.000
_cell.length_c   1.000
_cell.angle_alpha   90.00
_cell.angle_beta   90.00
_cell.angle_gamma   90.00
#
_symmetry.space_group_name_H-M   'P 1'
#
loop_
_entity.id
_entity.type
_entity.pdbx_description
1 polymer ?
#
loop_
_entity_poly.entity_id
_entity_poly.type
_entity_poly.pdbx_seq_one_letter_code
_entity_poly.pdbx_strand_id
1 'polypeptide(L)' 'MPMSPFLITAFATLFVVIDPPGLVPLFIALTQGMDTAHRRALAQRACIIAAVLLTLFGLFGEVLLTFIGIS' A
#
# COMPACT_ATOMS: atom_id res chain seq x y z
N MET A 1 19.15 -18.07 -11.97
CA MET A 1 19.23 -16.60 -11.80
C MET A 1 18.85 -16.30 -10.36
N PRO A 2 19.65 -15.59 -9.55
CA PRO A 2 19.29 -15.38 -8.15
C PRO A 2 18.09 -14.44 -8.13
N MET A 3 16.89 -14.98 -7.90
CA MET A 3 15.64 -14.20 -7.83
C MET A 3 15.50 -13.46 -6.49
N SER A 4 16.36 -13.77 -5.53
CA SER A 4 16.33 -13.19 -4.18
C SER A 4 16.65 -11.69 -4.11
N PRO A 5 17.63 -11.11 -4.86
CA PRO A 5 17.92 -9.68 -4.77
C PRO A 5 16.78 -8.84 -5.34
N PHE A 6 16.16 -9.29 -6.44
CA PHE A 6 15.04 -8.60 -7.07
C PHE A 6 13.83 -8.48 -6.13
N LEU A 7 13.42 -9.57 -5.48
CA LEU A 7 12.31 -9.56 -4.53
C LEU A 7 12.57 -8.62 -3.36
N ILE A 8 13.80 -8.60 -2.84
CA ILE A 8 14.18 -7.70 -1.73
C ILE A 8 14.10 -6.24 -2.19
N THR A 9 14.64 -5.91 -3.36
CA THR A 9 14.60 -4.53 -3.88
C THR A 9 13.17 -4.09 -4.20
N ALA A 10 12.37 -4.92 -4.87
CA ALA A 10 10.98 -4.61 -5.18
C ALA A 10 10.14 -4.41 -3.91
N PHE A 11 10.33 -5.26 -2.90
CA PHE A 11 9.70 -5.09 -1.59
C PHE A 11 10.15 -3.79 -0.91
N ALA A 12 11.45 -3.49 -0.91
CA ALA A 12 11.98 -2.27 -0.32
C ALA A 12 11.41 -1.02 -1.00
N THR A 13 11.37 -1.00 -2.34
CA THR A 13 10.74 0.09 -3.11
C THR A 13 9.27 0.24 -2.73
N LEU A 14 8.50 -0.85 -2.69
CA LEU A 14 7.10 -0.80 -2.30
C LEU A 14 6.93 -0.30 -0.86
N PHE A 15 7.75 -0.77 0.08
CA PHE A 15 7.72 -0.34 1.47
C PHE A 15 7.98 1.15 1.63
N VAL A 16 8.98 1.68 0.91
CA VAL A 16 9.29 3.11 0.91
C VAL A 16 8.16 3.92 0.27
N VAL A 17 7.58 3.46 -0.84
CA VAL A 17 6.49 4.15 -1.54
C VAL A 17 5.20 4.21 -0.71
N ILE A 18 4.89 3.15 0.04
CA ILE A 18 3.70 3.12 0.93
C ILE A 18 3.87 4.06 2.14
N ASP A 19 5.12 4.33 2.55
CA ASP A 19 5.46 5.11 3.75
C ASP A 19 4.74 4.66 5.04
N PRO A 20 4.88 3.39 5.48
CA PRO A 20 4.30 2.93 6.75
C PRO A 20 4.68 3.82 7.95
N PRO A 21 5.95 4.26 8.13
CA PRO A 21 6.32 5.13 9.23
C PRO A 21 5.58 6.47 9.24
N GLY A 22 5.36 7.11 8.09
CA GLY A 22 4.59 8.36 7.99
C GLY A 22 3.09 8.17 8.22
N LEU A 23 2.55 7.00 7.84
CA LEU A 23 1.13 6.69 8.03
C LEU A 23 0.75 6.37 9.49
N VAL A 24 1.67 5.85 10.30
CA VAL A 24 1.41 5.53 11.73
C VAL A 24 0.92 6.74 12.54
N PRO A 25 1.63 7.88 12.60
CA PRO A 25 1.17 9.04 13.36
C PRO A 25 -0.11 9.66 12.78
N LEU A 26 -0.27 9.64 11.44
CA LEU A 26 -1.49 10.08 10.79
C LEU A 26 -2.69 9.22 11.22
N PHE A 27 -2.55 7.91 11.20
CA PHE A 27 -3.60 6.99 11.65
C PHE A 27 -3.93 7.18 13.13
N ILE A 28 -2.92 7.36 14.00
CA ILE A 28 -3.14 7.66 15.42
C ILE A 28 -3.94 8.96 15.58
N ALA A 29 -3.56 10.03 14.88
CA ALA A 29 -4.25 11.32 14.94
C ALA A 29 -5.71 11.23 14.48
N LEU A 30 -5.96 10.54 13.35
CA LEU A 30 -7.31 10.34 12.80
C LEU A 30 -8.18 9.39 13.65
N THR A 31 -7.57 8.57 14.50
CA THR A 31 -8.28 7.60 15.34
C THR A 31 -8.36 7.98 16.81
N GLN A 32 -7.95 9.20 17.16
CA GLN A 32 -8.09 9.70 18.53
C GLN A 32 -9.56 9.76 18.95
N GLY A 33 -9.85 9.29 20.17
CA GLY A 33 -11.20 9.26 20.73
C GLY A 33 -12.10 8.14 20.20
N MET A 34 -11.67 7.35 19.21
CA MET A 34 -12.43 6.16 18.78
C MET A 34 -12.25 5.00 19.77
N ASP A 35 -13.34 4.25 19.96
CA ASP A 35 -13.27 2.96 20.64
C ASP A 35 -12.43 1.94 19.84
N THR A 36 -11.85 0.98 20.54
CA THR A 36 -10.94 -0.03 19.99
C THR A 36 -11.61 -0.85 18.88
N ALA A 37 -12.90 -1.16 19.00
CA ALA A 37 -13.63 -1.91 17.98
C ALA A 37 -13.72 -1.13 16.66
N HIS A 38 -14.07 0.16 16.73
CA HIS A 38 -14.17 1.05 15.58
C HIS A 38 -12.80 1.28 14.93
N ARG A 39 -11.75 1.49 15.75
CA ARG A 39 -10.38 1.65 15.24
C ARG A 39 -9.89 0.42 14.48
N ARG A 40 -10.18 -0.79 14.97
CA ARG A 40 -9.84 -2.05 14.28
C ARG A 40 -10.60 -2.23 12.98
N ALA A 41 -11.90 -1.94 12.97
CA ALA A 41 -12.71 -2.00 11.76
C ALA A 41 -12.20 -1.01 10.68
N LEU A 42 -11.79 0.20 11.09
CA LEU A 42 -11.18 1.17 10.18
C LEU A 42 -9.85 0.66 9.61
N ALA A 43 -8.95 0.14 10.46
CA ALA A 43 -7.67 -0.42 10.02
C ALA A 43 -7.86 -1.55 9.00
N GLN A 44 -8.78 -2.48 9.27
CA GLN A 44 -9.09 -3.59 8.35
C GLN A 44 -9.61 -3.09 7.01
N ARG A 45 -10.56 -2.14 7.01
CA ARG A 45 -11.07 -1.54 5.77
C ARG A 45 -9.96 -0.87 4.97
N ALA A 46 -9.10 -0.09 5.63
CA ALA A 46 -7.97 0.57 4.98
C ALA A 46 -7.01 -0.45 4.34
N CYS A 47 -6.65 -1.53 5.06
CA CYS A 47 -5.81 -2.60 4.52
C CYS A 47 -6.45 -3.31 3.33
N ILE A 48 -7.75 -3.59 3.37
CA ILE A 48 -8.47 -4.23 2.26
C ILE A 48 -8.46 -3.32 1.02
N ILE A 49 -8.76 -2.03 1.19
CA ILE A 49 -8.75 -1.05 0.09
C ILE A 49 -7.35 -0.97 -0.52
N ALA A 50 -6.32 -0.86 0.32
CA ALA A 50 -4.93 -0.82 -0.14
C ALA A 50 -4.55 -2.10 -0.91
N ALA A 51 -4.90 -3.28 -0.39
CA ALA A 51 -4.62 -4.55 -1.06
C ALA A 51 -5.31 -4.66 -2.42
N VAL A 52 -6.58 -4.25 -2.52
CA VAL A 52 -7.33 -4.23 -3.78
C VAL A 52 -6.70 -3.27 -4.78
N LEU A 53 -6.37 -2.04 -4.37
CA LEU A 53 -5.71 -1.06 -5.23
C LEU A 53 -4.34 -1.57 -5.71
N LEU A 54 -3.49 -2.04 -4.80
CA LEU A 54 -2.17 -2.57 -5.14
C LEU A 54 -2.27 -3.77 -6.10
N THR A 55 -3.25 -4.66 -5.90
CA THR A 55 -3.46 -5.81 -6.79
C THR A 55 -3.94 -5.36 -8.17
N LEU A 56 -4.88 -4.42 -8.24
CA LEU A 56 -5.37 -3.87 -9.51
C LEU A 56 -4.24 -3.18 -10.28
N PHE A 57 -3.47 -2.31 -9.63
CA PHE A 57 -2.32 -1.65 -10.27
C PHE A 57 -1.18 -2.62 -10.58
N GLY A 58 -0.96 -3.66 -9.76
CA GLY A 58 0.02 -4.70 -10.07
C GLY A 58 -0.34 -5.52 -11.30
N LEU A 59 -1.63 -5.77 -11.54
CA LEU A 59 -2.11 -6.54 -12.68
C LEU A 59 -2.34 -5.70 -13.94
N PHE A 60 -2.82 -4.47 -13.80
CA PHE A 60 -3.23 -3.60 -14.91
C PHE A 60 -2.37 -2.35 -15.07
N GLY A 61 -1.37 -2.14 -14.21
CA GLY A 61 -0.57 -0.93 -14.20
C GLY A 61 0.20 -0.70 -15.49
N GLU A 62 0.74 -1.75 -16.11
CA GLU A 62 1.44 -1.66 -17.40
C GLU A 62 0.53 -1.16 -18.53
N VAL A 63 -0.73 -1.64 -18.55
CA VAL A 63 -1.75 -1.17 -19.50
C VAL A 63 -2.06 0.30 -19.27
N LEU A 64 -2.20 0.72 -18.00
CA LEU A 64 -2.46 2.12 -17.65
C LEU A 64 -1.28 3.03 -18.02
N LEU A 65 -0.04 2.62 -17.73
CA LEU A 65 1.18 3.36 -18.07
C LEU A 65 1.31 3.53 -19.59
N THR A 66 1.08 2.44 -20.33
CA THR A 66 1.09 2.46 -21.81
C THR A 66 -0.01 3.38 -22.35
N PHE A 67 -1.20 3.38 -21.75
CA PHE A 67 -2.29 4.27 -22.14
C PHE A 67 -1.95 5.76 -21.94
N ILE A 68 -1.17 6.09 -20.92
CA ILE A 68 -0.70 7.45 -20.64
C ILE A 68 0.55 7.81 -21.47
N GLY A 69 1.05 6.88 -22.31
CA GLY A 69 2.19 7.09 -23.20
C GLY A 69 3.55 6.92 -22.50
N ILE A 70 3.59 6.26 -21.35
CA ILE A 70 4.81 5.94 -20.61
C ILE A 70 5.06 4.44 -20.80
N SER A 71 5.97 4.08 -21.71
CA SER A 71 6.41 2.70 -21.98
C SER A 71 7.91 2.64 -22.15
#